data_AF-A0AAV5S621-F1
#
_entry.id   AF-A0AAV5S621-F1
#
_cell.length_a   1.000
_cell.length_b   1.000
_cell.length_c   1.000
_cell.angle_alpha   90.00
_cell.angle_beta   90.00
_cell.angle_gamma   90.00
#
_symmetry.space_group_name_H-M   'P 1'
#
loop_
_entity.id
_entity.type
_entity.pdbx_description
1 polymer ?
#
loop_
_entity_poly.entity_id
_entity_poly.type
_entity_poly.pdbx_seq_one_letter_code
_entity_poly.pdbx_strand_id
1 'polypeptide(L)'
;MGCYHMRQFHYMLNAVHVILHFGALFCLTVMWTNKLLYIQILDFEHWWNIFAVLTLVFTLAVSKAVMIGGFLDRPLVGGWNKPRTLGIYGFSLIFILISAGLQTWTTVSTASDPQYTARYITGTCFTWALAITWVLFMVAYACKYRDDEDEER
;
A
#
# COMPACT_ATOMS: atom_id res chain seq x y z
N MET A 1 -13.04 0.51 -27.37
CA MET A 1 -11.57 0.32 -27.21
C MET A 1 -11.00 0.79 -25.86
N GLY A 2 -11.76 1.51 -25.02
CA GLY A 2 -11.27 2.02 -23.72
C GLY A 2 -11.11 0.98 -22.60
N CYS A 3 -11.95 -0.06 -22.57
CA CYS A 3 -11.97 -1.04 -21.47
C CYS A 3 -10.66 -1.85 -21.32
N TYR A 4 -9.98 -2.17 -22.43
CA TYR A 4 -8.67 -2.87 -22.40
C TYR A 4 -7.55 -2.01 -21.82
N HIS A 5 -7.53 -0.71 -22.11
CA HIS A 5 -6.52 0.22 -21.59
C HIS A 5 -6.68 0.41 -20.07
N MET A 6 -7.91 0.54 -19.59
CA MET A 6 -8.21 0.65 -18.15
C MET A 6 -7.83 -0.62 -17.38
N ARG A 7 -8.05 -1.80 -17.97
CA ARG A 7 -7.67 -3.09 -17.36
C ARG A 7 -6.16 -3.22 -17.20
N GLN A 8 -5.40 -2.91 -18.26
CA GLN A 8 -3.93 -2.91 -18.23
C GLN A 8 -3.37 -1.90 -17.24
N PHE A 9 -3.95 -0.69 -17.20
CA PHE A 9 -3.56 0.35 -16.25
C PHE A 9 -3.79 -0.07 -14.79
N HIS A 10 -4.91 -0.73 -14.50
CA HIS A 10 -5.21 -1.25 -13.17
C HIS A 10 -4.21 -2.31 -12.71
N TYR A 11 -3.78 -3.20 -13.61
CA TYR A 11 -2.74 -4.18 -13.32
C TYR A 11 -1.37 -3.56 -13.11
N MET A 12 -1.00 -2.59 -13.94
CA MET A 12 0.25 -1.85 -13.79
C MET A 12 0.30 -1.12 -12.45
N LEU A 13 -0.78 -0.42 -12.09
CA LEU A 13 -0.89 0.25 -10.79
C LEU A 13 -0.76 -0.73 -9.64
N ASN A 14 -1.44 -1.89 -9.69
CA ASN A 14 -1.34 -2.89 -8.62
C ASN A 14 0.07 -3.52 -8.52
N ALA A 15 0.77 -3.71 -9.65
CA ALA A 15 2.15 -4.18 -9.64
C ALA A 15 3.09 -3.17 -8.97
N VAL A 16 2.98 -1.89 -9.34
CA VAL A 16 3.71 -0.79 -8.67
C VAL A 16 3.37 -0.77 -7.18
N HIS A 17 2.10 -0.99 -6.85
CA HIS A 17 1.59 -1.03 -5.47
C HIS A 17 2.29 -2.11 -4.63
N VAL A 18 2.42 -3.32 -5.17
CA VAL A 18 3.10 -4.44 -4.51
C VAL A 18 4.60 -4.16 -4.34
N ILE A 19 5.25 -3.57 -5.35
CA ILE A 19 6.68 -3.20 -5.27
C ILE A 19 6.91 -2.16 -4.18
N LEU A 20 6.07 -1.12 -4.12
CA LEU A 20 6.16 -0.09 -3.09
C LEU A 20 5.93 -0.66 -1.69
N HIS A 21 5.06 -1.65 -1.52
CA HIS A 21 4.85 -2.34 -0.24
C HIS A 21 6.09 -3.11 0.20
N PHE A 22 6.75 -3.82 -0.72
CA PHE A 22 8.02 -4.48 -0.41
C PHE A 22 9.10 -3.47 -0.05
N GLY A 23 9.16 -2.33 -0.74
CA GLY A 23 10.07 -1.23 -0.41
C GLY A 23 9.81 -0.68 1.00
N ALA A 24 8.55 -0.34 1.32
CA ALA A 24 8.16 0.15 2.64
C ALA A 24 8.47 -0.85 3.76
N LEU A 25 8.10 -2.13 3.58
CA LEU A 25 8.38 -3.18 4.55
C LEU A 25 9.87 -3.42 4.72
N PHE A 26 10.65 -3.41 3.64
CA PHE A 26 12.10 -3.56 3.70
C PHE A 26 12.72 -2.42 4.50
N CYS A 27 12.40 -1.16 4.21
CA CYS A 27 12.88 -0.02 4.97
C CYS A 27 12.46 -0.08 6.44
N LEU A 28 11.24 -0.51 6.74
CA LEU A 28 10.75 -0.55 8.12
C LEU A 28 11.20 -1.78 8.91
N THR A 29 11.70 -2.84 8.29
CA THR A 29 12.12 -4.06 9.00
C THR A 29 13.63 -4.28 8.96
N VAL A 30 14.33 -3.72 7.98
CA VAL A 30 15.77 -3.92 7.81
C VAL A 30 16.53 -2.71 8.32
N MET A 31 17.41 -2.95 9.29
CA MET A 31 18.35 -1.96 9.78
C MET A 31 19.76 -2.30 9.27
N TRP A 32 20.43 -1.30 8.72
CA TRP A 32 21.81 -1.42 8.29
C TRP A 32 22.72 -0.75 9.31
N THR A 33 23.38 -1.55 10.14
CA THR A 33 24.32 -1.03 11.14
C THR A 33 25.71 -1.48 10.78
N ASN A 34 26.53 -0.53 10.30
CA ASN A 34 27.89 -0.78 9.82
C ASN A 34 27.95 -1.82 8.69
N LYS A 35 28.26 -3.08 9.03
CA LYS A 35 28.42 -4.23 8.11
C LYS A 35 27.43 -5.37 8.38
N LEU A 36 26.52 -5.18 9.33
CA LEU A 36 25.56 -6.20 9.76
C LEU A 36 24.15 -5.75 9.40
N LEU A 37 23.40 -6.68 8.79
CA LEU A 37 21.99 -6.50 8.46
C LEU A 37 21.16 -7.11 9.58
N TYR A 38 20.40 -6.26 10.28
CA TYR A 38 19.50 -6.69 11.34
C TYR A 38 18.06 -6.62 10.84
N ILE A 39 17.30 -7.68 11.09
CA ILE A 39 15.85 -7.69 10.87
C ILE A 39 15.20 -7.26 12.19
N GLN A 40 14.90 -5.97 12.30
CA GLN A 40 14.29 -5.36 13.47
C GLN A 40 12.81 -5.09 13.19
N ILE A 41 12.00 -6.14 13.39
CA ILE A 41 10.54 -6.08 13.32
C ILE A 41 9.96 -5.48 14.62
N LEU A 42 10.62 -5.73 15.74
CA LEU A 42 10.25 -5.24 17.06
C LEU A 42 11.29 -4.24 17.52
N ASP A 43 10.94 -2.96 17.45
CA ASP A 43 11.65 -1.90 18.17
C ASP A 43 10.82 -1.55 19.41
N PHE A 44 11.30 -1.92 20.59
CA PHE A 44 10.59 -1.68 21.85
C PHE A 44 10.58 -0.20 22.25
N GLU A 45 11.52 0.61 21.77
CA GLU A 45 11.48 2.06 21.97
C GLU A 45 10.39 2.71 21.11
N HIS A 46 10.16 2.16 19.91
CA HIS A 46 9.19 2.65 18.94
C HIS A 46 8.12 1.60 18.66
N TRP A 47 7.39 1.16 19.70
CA TRP A 47 6.41 0.07 19.59
C TRP A 47 5.31 0.33 18.55
N TRP A 48 5.02 1.61 18.25
CA TRP A 48 4.07 2.00 17.19
C TRP A 48 4.56 1.62 15.79
N ASN A 49 5.85 1.36 15.59
CA ASN A 49 6.39 0.83 14.34
C ASN A 49 5.80 -0.56 14.03
N ILE A 50 5.49 -1.35 15.06
CA ILE A 50 4.82 -2.65 14.92
C ILE A 50 3.45 -2.46 14.24
N PHE A 51 2.72 -1.41 14.62
CA PHE A 51 1.44 -1.09 14.01
C PHE A 51 1.57 -0.69 12.54
N ALA A 52 2.61 0.10 12.20
CA ALA A 52 2.91 0.47 10.82
C ALA A 52 3.24 -0.75 9.95
N VAL A 53 4.09 -1.66 10.47
CA VAL A 53 4.47 -2.91 9.78
C VAL A 53 3.26 -3.83 9.62
N LEU A 54 2.47 -4.06 10.68
CA LEU A 54 1.25 -4.88 10.61
C LEU A 54 0.26 -4.34 9.58
N THR A 55 0.07 -3.02 9.56
CA THR A 55 -0.79 -2.36 8.60
C THR A 55 -0.32 -2.60 7.17
N LEU A 56 0.98 -2.41 6.89
CA LEU A 56 1.56 -2.65 5.57
C LEU A 56 1.47 -4.12 5.15
N VAL A 57 1.66 -5.06 6.07
CA VAL A 57 1.50 -6.50 5.77
C VAL A 57 0.05 -6.83 5.42
N PHE A 58 -0.91 -6.28 6.17
CA PHE A 58 -2.34 -6.48 5.89
C PHE A 58 -2.73 -5.90 4.53
N THR A 59 -2.34 -4.66 4.22
CA THR A 59 -2.66 -4.01 2.95
C THR A 59 -1.92 -4.66 1.77
N LEU A 60 -0.72 -5.21 1.99
CA LEU A 60 -0.03 -6.04 1.01
C LEU A 60 -0.80 -7.34 0.72
N ALA A 61 -1.35 -8.00 1.76
CA ALA A 61 -2.14 -9.21 1.58
C ALA A 61 -3.39 -8.93 0.72
N VAL A 62 -4.08 -7.82 0.98
CA VAL A 62 -5.21 -7.36 0.15
C VAL A 62 -4.77 -7.09 -1.29
N SER A 63 -3.68 -6.35 -1.50
CA SER A 63 -3.14 -6.04 -2.83
C SER A 63 -2.79 -7.30 -3.63
N LYS A 64 -2.16 -8.28 -2.97
CA LYS A 64 -1.84 -9.58 -3.56
C LYS A 64 -3.10 -10.37 -3.92
N ALA A 65 -4.11 -10.39 -3.05
CA ALA A 65 -5.37 -11.06 -3.34
C ALA A 65 -6.04 -10.47 -4.60
N VAL A 66 -6.03 -9.14 -4.73
CA VAL A 66 -6.52 -8.44 -5.92
C VAL A 66 -5.69 -8.79 -7.17
N MET A 67 -4.36 -8.84 -7.04
CA MET A 67 -3.46 -9.17 -8.15
C MET A 67 -3.68 -10.60 -8.65
N ILE A 68 -3.76 -11.57 -7.73
CA ILE A 68 -3.98 -12.99 -8.04
C ILE A 68 -5.35 -13.19 -8.68
N GLY A 69 -6.39 -12.54 -8.17
CA GLY A 69 -7.73 -12.60 -8.77
C GLY A 69 -7.76 -12.09 -10.21
N GLY A 70 -6.99 -11.04 -10.48
CA GLY A 70 -6.84 -10.54 -11.84
C GLY A 70 -6.09 -11.48 -12.79
N PHE A 71 -5.03 -12.14 -12.32
CA PHE A 71 -4.27 -13.11 -13.12
C PHE A 71 -5.08 -14.35 -13.50
N LEU A 72 -5.99 -14.79 -12.64
CA LEU A 72 -6.81 -15.97 -12.88
C LEU A 72 -8.04 -15.68 -13.77
N ASP A 73 -8.21 -14.43 -14.25
CA ASP A 73 -9.43 -13.91 -14.88
C ASP A 73 -10.71 -14.19 -14.06
N ARG A 74 -10.54 -14.60 -12.81
CA ARG A 74 -11.60 -14.87 -11.84
C ARG A 74 -11.51 -13.74 -10.84
N PRO A 75 -12.37 -12.72 -10.97
CA PRO A 75 -12.30 -11.62 -10.05
C PRO A 75 -12.67 -12.17 -8.67
N LEU A 76 -11.67 -12.36 -7.79
CA LEU A 76 -11.86 -12.74 -6.38
C LEU A 76 -12.88 -11.82 -5.70
N VAL A 77 -13.04 -10.62 -6.26
CA VAL A 77 -13.93 -9.55 -5.83
C VAL A 77 -15.06 -9.29 -6.83
N GLY A 78 -15.09 -9.93 -8.01
CA GLY A 78 -16.13 -9.68 -9.03
C GLY A 78 -17.41 -10.48 -8.81
N GLY A 79 -17.41 -11.39 -7.83
CA GLY A 79 -18.64 -11.89 -7.22
C GLY A 79 -19.18 -11.00 -6.10
N TRP A 80 -18.47 -9.92 -5.73
CA TRP A 80 -18.89 -9.03 -4.65
C TRP A 80 -19.51 -7.75 -5.21
N ASN A 81 -20.57 -7.28 -4.56
CA ASN A 81 -21.24 -6.04 -4.94
C ASN A 81 -20.25 -4.86 -4.91
N LYS A 82 -20.24 -4.05 -5.98
CA LYS A 82 -19.48 -2.79 -6.16
C LYS A 82 -19.24 -1.98 -4.86
N PRO A 83 -20.24 -1.69 -4.01
CA PRO A 83 -20.03 -0.94 -2.76
C PRO A 83 -19.14 -1.66 -1.73
N ARG A 84 -19.17 -2.99 -1.66
CA ARG A 84 -18.34 -3.75 -0.71
C ARG A 84 -16.86 -3.65 -1.06
N THR A 85 -16.53 -3.78 -2.33
CA THR A 85 -15.17 -3.65 -2.86
C THR A 85 -14.59 -2.27 -2.59
N LEU A 86 -15.36 -1.24 -2.90
CA LEU A 86 -14.96 0.15 -2.64
C LEU A 86 -14.77 0.40 -1.14
N GLY A 87 -15.60 -0.21 -0.29
CA GLY A 87 -15.47 -0.17 1.17
C GLY A 87 -14.16 -0.77 1.67
N ILE A 88 -13.74 -1.93 1.16
CA ILE A 88 -12.44 -2.54 1.52
C ILE A 88 -11.27 -1.67 1.08
N TYR A 89 -11.34 -1.11 -0.13
CA TYR A 89 -10.30 -0.22 -0.63
C TYR A 89 -10.22 1.07 0.19
N GLY A 90 -11.36 1.68 0.53
CA GLY A 90 -11.40 2.87 1.39
C GLY A 90 -10.89 2.58 2.81
N PHE A 91 -11.27 1.43 3.38
CA PHE A 91 -10.75 0.99 4.68
C PHE A 91 -9.22 0.82 4.62
N SER A 92 -8.71 0.13 3.59
CA SER A 92 -7.26 -0.05 3.39
C SER A 92 -6.53 1.29 3.26
N LEU A 93 -7.12 2.27 2.56
CA LEU A 93 -6.55 3.62 2.43
C LEU A 93 -6.42 4.31 3.79
N ILE A 94 -7.45 4.25 4.64
CA ILE A 94 -7.40 4.86 5.99
C ILE A 94 -6.23 4.27 6.79
N PHE A 95 -6.05 2.95 6.74
CA PHE A 95 -4.94 2.27 7.39
C PHE A 95 -3.59 2.73 6.86
N ILE A 96 -3.42 2.81 5.53
CA ILE A 96 -2.19 3.33 4.91
C ILE A 96 -1.91 4.77 5.36
N LEU A 97 -2.93 5.63 5.41
CA LEU A 97 -2.78 7.02 5.86
C LEU A 97 -2.38 7.12 7.34
N ILE A 98 -2.98 6.31 8.21
CA ILE A 98 -2.57 6.24 9.62
C ILE A 98 -1.11 5.77 9.72
N SER A 99 -0.72 4.74 8.95
CA SER A 99 0.66 4.26 8.90
C SER A 99 1.63 5.34 8.40
N ALA A 100 1.29 6.07 7.34
CA ALA A 100 2.09 7.17 6.81
C ALA A 100 2.26 8.30 7.84
N GLY A 101 1.18 8.64 8.56
CA GLY A 101 1.20 9.63 9.63
C GLY A 101 2.10 9.21 10.80
N LEU A 102 1.98 7.97 11.26
CA LEU A 102 2.82 7.42 12.33
C LEU A 102 4.30 7.42 11.94
N GLN A 103 4.64 7.01 10.71
CA GLN A 103 6.02 7.03 10.23
C GLN A 103 6.56 8.46 10.10
N THR A 104 5.73 9.40 9.64
CA THR A 104 6.09 10.83 9.59
C THR A 104 6.42 11.36 10.98
N TRP A 105 5.58 11.05 11.98
CA TRP A 105 5.83 11.44 13.37
C TRP A 105 7.11 10.81 13.92
N THR A 106 7.32 9.51 13.67
CA THR A 106 8.52 8.77 14.11
C THR A 106 9.80 9.35 13.50
N THR A 107 9.72 9.80 12.24
CA THR A 107 10.85 10.44 11.56
C THR A 107 11.24 11.73 12.27
N VAL A 108 10.26 12.53 12.71
CA VAL A 108 10.51 13.76 13.46
C VAL A 108 11.10 13.46 14.84
N SER A 109 10.62 12.42 15.53
CA SER A 109 11.12 12.05 16.86
C SER A 109 12.53 11.45 16.85
N THR A 110 12.94 10.83 15.75
CA THR A 110 14.25 10.16 15.61
C THR A 110 15.31 11.00 14.91
N ALA A 111 15.02 12.28 14.61
CA ALA A 111 15.88 13.18 13.84
C ALA A 111 17.30 13.36 14.39
N SER A 112 17.52 13.06 15.67
CA SER A 112 18.83 13.13 16.33
C SER A 112 19.74 11.92 16.04
N ASP A 113 19.19 10.80 15.57
CA ASP A 113 19.98 9.62 15.18
C ASP A 113 19.96 9.44 13.65
N PRO A 114 21.10 9.66 12.96
CA PRO A 114 21.16 9.59 11.50
C PRO A 114 20.77 8.23 10.92
N GLN A 115 21.04 7.13 11.64
CA GLN A 115 20.75 5.77 11.13
C GLN A 115 19.24 5.49 11.17
N TYR A 116 18.57 5.83 12.27
CA TYR A 116 17.12 5.70 12.36
C TYR A 116 16.41 6.72 11.47
N THR A 117 16.91 7.95 11.39
CA THR A 117 16.33 9.01 10.56
C THR A 117 16.27 8.60 9.08
N ALA A 118 17.38 8.13 8.50
CA ALA A 118 17.41 7.72 7.09
C ALA A 118 16.43 6.57 6.79
N ARG A 119 16.32 5.62 7.72
CA ARG A 119 15.39 4.50 7.64
C ARG A 119 13.93 4.96 7.67
N TYR A 120 13.56 5.78 8.64
CA TYR A 120 12.19 6.25 8.78
C TYR A 120 11.80 7.25 7.67
N ILE A 121 12.72 8.09 7.17
CA ILE A 121 12.48 8.94 5.99
C ILE A 121 12.16 8.09 4.77
N THR A 122 12.99 7.09 4.46
CA THR A 122 12.79 6.24 3.28
C THR A 122 11.49 5.44 3.40
N GLY A 123 11.22 4.84 4.56
CA GLY A 123 9.93 4.18 4.84
C GLY A 123 8.72 5.13 4.68
N THR A 124 8.84 6.35 5.20
CA THR A 124 7.80 7.39 5.08
C THR A 124 7.54 7.75 3.62
N CYS A 125 8.59 7.96 2.81
CA CYS A 125 8.47 8.23 1.38
C CYS A 125 7.76 7.10 0.63
N PHE A 126 8.14 5.84 0.89
CA PHE A 126 7.47 4.69 0.29
C PHE A 126 6.00 4.60 0.72
N THR A 127 5.69 4.83 2.00
CA THR A 127 4.32 4.75 2.51
C THR A 127 3.42 5.87 1.99
N TRP A 128 3.96 7.08 1.78
CA TRP A 128 3.22 8.15 1.09
C TRP A 128 3.03 7.86 -0.40
N ALA A 129 4.04 7.32 -1.08
CA ALA A 129 3.88 6.86 -2.47
C ALA A 129 2.83 5.75 -2.58
N LEU A 130 2.75 4.85 -1.58
CA LEU A 130 1.67 3.86 -1.46
C LEU A 130 0.30 4.51 -1.29
N ALA A 131 0.16 5.49 -0.40
CA ALA A 131 -1.10 6.20 -0.22
C ALA A 131 -1.58 6.85 -1.53
N ILE A 132 -0.67 7.55 -2.22
CA ILE A 132 -0.99 8.23 -3.50
C ILE A 132 -1.39 7.21 -4.57
N THR A 133 -0.63 6.13 -4.72
CA THR A 133 -0.96 5.08 -5.70
C THR A 133 -2.27 4.36 -5.35
N TRP A 134 -2.62 4.21 -4.07
CA TRP A 134 -3.91 3.67 -3.64
C TRP A 134 -5.08 4.58 -4.03
N VAL A 135 -4.91 5.90 -3.86
CA VAL A 135 -5.91 6.90 -4.30
C VAL A 135 -6.10 6.83 -5.81
N LEU A 136 -5.01 6.82 -6.59
CA LEU A 136 -5.08 6.69 -8.05
C LEU A 136 -5.78 5.40 -8.48
N PHE A 137 -5.50 4.29 -7.78
CA PHE A 137 -6.15 3.01 -8.02
C PHE A 137 -7.66 3.07 -7.75
N MET A 138 -8.09 3.69 -6.65
CA MET A 138 -9.51 3.89 -6.33
C MET A 138 -10.21 4.78 -7.36
N VAL A 139 -9.57 5.86 -7.81
CA VAL A 139 -10.12 6.75 -8.84
C VAL A 139 -10.27 6.00 -10.17
N ALA A 140 -9.24 5.27 -10.59
CA ALA A 140 -9.29 4.47 -11.82
C ALA A 140 -10.40 3.40 -11.75
N TYR A 141 -10.58 2.77 -10.59
CA TYR A 141 -11.67 1.82 -10.35
C TYR A 141 -13.04 2.50 -10.45
N ALA A 142 -13.22 3.66 -9.81
CA ALA A 142 -14.48 4.40 -9.86
C ALA A 142 -14.84 4.87 -11.28
N CYS A 143 -13.85 5.35 -12.06
CA CYS A 143 -14.05 5.76 -13.45
C CYS A 143 -14.50 4.59 -14.33
N LYS A 144 -13.81 3.44 -14.26
CA LYS A 144 -14.19 2.25 -15.03
C LYS A 144 -15.65 1.86 -14.80
N TYR A 145 -16.07 1.86 -13.56
CA TYR A 145 -17.43 1.47 -13.18
C TYR A 145 -18.52 2.50 -13.50
N ARG A 146 -18.14 3.75 -13.84
CA ARG A 146 -19.10 4.74 -14.34
C ARG A 146 -19.39 4.47 -15.81
N ASP A 147 -18.36 4.18 -16.58
CA ASP A 147 -18.48 3.89 -18.02
C ASP A 147 -19.32 2.60 -18.25
N ASP A 148 -19.16 1.58 -17.39
CA ASP A 148 -19.95 0.33 -17.46
C ASP A 148 -21.47 0.58 -17.19
N GLU A 149 -21.83 1.55 -16.34
CA GLU A 149 -23.24 1.90 -16.06
C GLU A 149 -23.89 2.72 -17.19
N ASP A 150 -23.10 3.49 -17.93
CA ASP A 150 -23.57 4.27 -19.08
C ASP A 150 -23.79 3.39 -20.32
N GLU A 151 -23.09 2.25 -20.44
CA GLU A 151 -23.30 1.26 -21.52
C GLU A 151 -24.56 0.38 -21.32
N GLU A 152 -25.08 0.25 -20.08
CA GLU A 152 -26.27 -0.54 -19.78
C GLU A 152 -27.61 0.24 -19.91
N ARG A 153 -27.56 1.56 -20.16
CA ARG A 153 -28.74 2.43 -20.34
C ARG A 153 -29.05 2.72 -21.81
#